data_AF-A0A8A1MHU3-F1
#
_entry.id   AF-A0A8A1MHU3-F1
#
_cell.length_a   1.000
_cell.length_b   1.000
_cell.length_c   1.000
_cell.angle_alpha   90.00
_cell.angle_beta   90.00
_cell.angle_gamma   90.00
#
_symmetry.space_group_name_H-M   'P 1'
#
loop_
_entity.id
_entity.type
_entity.pdbx_description
1 polymer ?
#
loop_
_entity_poly.entity_id
_entity_poly.type
_entity_poly.pdbx_seq_one_letter_code
_entity_poly.pdbx_strand_id
1 'polypeptide(L)'
;MISLPQSKVKSVGVSNHTIEHIEALIKATGVVPAVNQVERHPLLQSNDLVKYCKEKGIHITAYSAFGNNMIGEPLLITRPEIKAIADRLSATPAQVLLAWSQVGGHSVIPKSVTPARIVENFKEINLPPDDIATINDLGKVPKRYNTPYAYYSPRWDINIFGDELEKGATHKVIL
;
A
#
# COMPACT_ATOMS: atom_id res chain seq x y z
N MET A 1 -19.05 -21.27 6.04
CA MET A 1 -17.67 -21.78 6.27
C MET A 1 -17.10 -22.23 4.93
N ILE A 2 -16.19 -21.46 4.34
CA ILE A 2 -15.49 -21.86 3.11
C ILE A 2 -14.25 -22.63 3.56
N SER A 3 -14.39 -23.91 3.91
CA SER A 3 -13.26 -24.72 4.38
C SER A 3 -12.35 -25.08 3.21
N LEU A 4 -11.38 -24.23 2.91
CA LEU A 4 -10.29 -24.60 2.03
C LEU A 4 -9.44 -25.67 2.73
N PRO A 5 -9.02 -26.73 2.02
CA PRO A 5 -8.10 -27.72 2.57
C PRO A 5 -6.82 -27.03 3.04
N GLN A 6 -6.47 -27.19 4.33
CA GLN A 6 -5.26 -26.60 4.92
C GLN A 6 -3.96 -27.12 4.27
N SER A 7 -4.04 -28.25 3.55
CA SER A 7 -2.96 -28.76 2.71
C SER A 7 -2.64 -27.88 1.50
N LYS A 8 -3.57 -27.01 1.07
CA LYS A 8 -3.37 -26.10 -0.06
C LYS A 8 -3.00 -24.69 0.39
N VAL A 9 -3.67 -24.18 1.41
CA VAL A 9 -3.53 -22.79 1.86
C VAL A 9 -3.69 -22.71 3.38
N LYS A 10 -2.78 -22.00 4.05
CA LYS A 10 -2.82 -21.78 5.50
C LYS A 10 -3.73 -20.60 5.91
N SER A 11 -3.71 -19.52 5.12
CA SER A 11 -4.49 -18.30 5.37
C SER A 11 -4.95 -17.68 4.05
N VAL A 12 -6.14 -17.07 4.06
CA VAL A 12 -6.70 -16.35 2.90
C VAL A 12 -6.92 -14.89 3.26
N GLY A 13 -6.59 -14.00 2.34
CA GLY A 13 -6.91 -12.59 2.42
C GLY A 13 -7.31 -12.04 1.07
N VAL A 14 -7.34 -10.72 0.98
CA VAL A 14 -7.72 -9.97 -0.21
C VAL A 14 -6.64 -8.99 -0.62
N SER A 15 -6.81 -8.37 -1.79
CA SER A 15 -5.95 -7.30 -2.28
C SER A 15 -6.81 -6.23 -2.94
N ASN A 16 -6.41 -4.96 -2.82
CA ASN A 16 -7.10 -3.81 -3.42
C ASN A 16 -8.56 -3.66 -2.99
N HIS A 17 -8.92 -4.11 -1.78
CA HIS A 17 -10.27 -3.95 -1.26
C HIS A 17 -10.39 -2.66 -0.45
N THR A 18 -11.44 -1.88 -0.71
CA THR A 18 -11.87 -0.76 0.14
C THR A 18 -12.60 -1.28 1.38
N ILE A 19 -12.99 -0.39 2.28
CA ILE A 19 -13.77 -0.77 3.47
C ILE A 19 -15.09 -1.43 3.04
N GLU A 20 -15.79 -0.84 2.08
CA GLU A 20 -17.07 -1.33 1.56
C GLU A 20 -16.91 -2.73 0.93
N HIS A 21 -15.81 -2.97 0.20
CA HIS A 21 -15.52 -4.28 -0.37
C HIS A 21 -15.32 -5.35 0.73
N ILE A 22 -14.59 -4.99 1.79
CA ILE A 22 -14.36 -5.89 2.93
C ILE A 22 -15.68 -6.17 3.66
N GLU A 23 -16.51 -5.17 3.87
CA GLU A 23 -17.82 -5.33 4.54
C GLU A 23 -18.75 -6.24 3.75
N ALA A 24 -18.84 -6.04 2.43
CA ALA A 24 -19.63 -6.90 1.56
C ALA A 24 -19.14 -8.35 1.60
N LEU A 25 -17.82 -8.56 1.55
CA LEU A 25 -17.21 -9.89 1.67
C LEU A 25 -17.56 -10.55 3.00
N ILE A 26 -17.39 -9.84 4.12
CA ILE A 26 -17.70 -10.36 5.46
C ILE A 26 -19.19 -10.69 5.56
N LYS A 27 -20.07 -9.80 5.07
CA LYS A 27 -21.52 -10.02 5.09
C LYS A 27 -21.93 -11.26 4.27
N ALA A 28 -21.34 -11.44 3.09
CA ALA A 28 -21.66 -12.54 2.19
C ALA A 28 -21.13 -13.90 2.70
N THR A 29 -19.96 -13.90 3.36
CA THR A 29 -19.24 -15.14 3.67
C THR A 29 -19.20 -15.49 5.17
N GLY A 30 -19.40 -14.50 6.04
CA GLY A 30 -19.17 -14.59 7.48
C GLY A 30 -17.70 -14.66 7.87
N VAL A 31 -16.75 -14.45 6.94
CA VAL A 31 -15.31 -14.62 7.17
C VAL A 31 -14.59 -13.29 7.06
N VAL A 32 -13.77 -12.98 8.07
CA VAL A 32 -12.85 -11.84 8.05
C VAL A 32 -11.56 -12.25 7.32
N PRO A 33 -11.11 -11.53 6.28
CA PRO A 33 -9.88 -11.86 5.58
C PRO A 33 -8.66 -11.66 6.48
N ALA A 34 -7.66 -12.54 6.40
CA ALA A 34 -6.48 -12.45 7.26
C ALA A 34 -5.58 -11.24 6.91
N VAL A 35 -5.61 -10.79 5.66
CA VAL A 35 -4.79 -9.68 5.15
C VAL A 35 -5.56 -8.91 4.07
N ASN A 36 -5.30 -7.61 3.96
CA ASN A 36 -5.59 -6.81 2.78
C ASN A 36 -4.27 -6.22 2.24
N GLN A 37 -3.85 -6.69 1.06
CA GLN A 37 -2.69 -6.14 0.37
C GLN A 37 -3.10 -4.91 -0.45
N VAL A 38 -2.52 -3.74 -0.16
CA VAL A 38 -2.95 -2.46 -0.75
C VAL A 38 -1.78 -1.59 -1.14
N GLU A 39 -2.02 -0.68 -2.10
CA GLU A 39 -1.07 0.37 -2.41
C GLU A 39 -0.97 1.27 -1.18
N ARG A 40 0.23 1.37 -0.59
CA ARG A 40 0.45 2.24 0.55
C ARG A 40 1.85 2.79 0.57
N HIS A 41 1.93 4.11 0.62
CA HIS A 41 3.16 4.90 0.65
C HIS A 41 2.82 6.32 1.15
N PRO A 42 3.79 7.23 1.37
CA PRO A 42 3.51 8.54 1.97
C PRO A 42 2.42 9.38 1.28
N LEU A 43 2.30 9.29 -0.05
CA LEU A 43 1.24 9.96 -0.83
C LEU A 43 -0.12 9.23 -0.84
N LEU A 44 -0.22 8.03 -0.26
CA LEU A 44 -1.44 7.24 -0.19
C LEU A 44 -1.44 6.41 1.10
N GLN A 45 -1.75 7.08 2.21
CA GLN A 45 -1.59 6.49 3.54
C GLN A 45 -2.76 5.59 3.93
N SER A 46 -3.94 5.91 3.38
CA SER A 46 -5.21 5.19 3.59
C SER A 46 -5.54 4.99 5.07
N ASN A 47 -5.45 6.07 5.86
CA ASN A 47 -5.56 6.02 7.32
C ASN A 47 -6.88 5.41 7.81
N ASP A 48 -8.00 5.69 7.15
CA ASP A 48 -9.31 5.12 7.51
C ASP A 48 -9.35 3.61 7.26
N LEU A 49 -8.82 3.14 6.13
CA LEU A 49 -8.73 1.71 5.82
C LEU A 49 -7.78 0.99 6.79
N VAL A 50 -6.64 1.60 7.11
CA VAL A 50 -5.68 1.06 8.09
C VAL A 50 -6.33 0.90 9.45
N LYS A 51 -7.05 1.94 9.92
CA LYS A 51 -7.78 1.91 11.19
C LYS A 51 -8.83 0.80 11.18
N TYR A 52 -9.65 0.74 10.13
CA TYR A 52 -10.69 -0.28 9.97
C TYR A 52 -10.11 -1.70 9.99
N CYS A 53 -9.06 -1.95 9.20
CA CYS A 53 -8.39 -3.24 9.14
C CYS A 53 -7.83 -3.64 10.51
N LYS A 54 -7.19 -2.71 11.23
CA LYS A 54 -6.70 -2.96 12.59
C LYS A 54 -7.82 -3.34 13.56
N GLU A 55 -8.95 -2.63 13.55
CA GLU A 55 -10.11 -2.92 14.39
C GLU A 55 -10.74 -4.29 14.10
N LYS A 56 -10.65 -4.77 12.86
CA LYS A 56 -11.13 -6.09 12.44
C LYS A 56 -10.08 -7.22 12.58
N GLY A 57 -8.85 -6.90 12.98
CA GLY A 57 -7.75 -7.88 13.01
C GLY A 57 -7.25 -8.31 11.63
N ILE A 58 -7.45 -7.48 10.61
CA ILE A 58 -6.98 -7.70 9.23
C ILE A 58 -5.57 -7.10 9.10
N HIS A 59 -4.59 -7.91 8.72
CA HIS A 59 -3.24 -7.42 8.48
C HIS A 59 -3.16 -6.54 7.22
N ILE A 60 -2.30 -5.53 7.20
CA ILE A 60 -2.01 -4.76 5.99
C ILE A 60 -0.64 -5.16 5.43
N THR A 61 -0.63 -5.46 4.13
CA THR A 61 0.61 -5.59 3.36
C THR A 61 0.69 -4.46 2.34
N ALA A 62 1.65 -3.55 2.51
CA ALA A 62 1.87 -2.41 1.63
C ALA A 62 2.68 -2.80 0.38
N TYR A 63 2.09 -2.58 -0.79
CA TYR A 63 2.81 -2.61 -2.07
C TYR A 63 3.09 -1.19 -2.59
N SER A 64 4.03 -1.09 -3.53
CA SER A 64 4.49 0.18 -4.13
C SER A 64 4.94 1.22 -3.10
N ALA A 65 5.65 0.79 -2.05
CA ALA A 65 6.18 1.67 -1.01
C ALA A 65 7.07 2.82 -1.54
N PHE A 66 7.68 2.62 -2.71
CA PHE A 66 8.51 3.63 -3.39
C PHE A 66 7.73 4.45 -4.43
N GLY A 67 6.40 4.34 -4.45
CA GLY A 67 5.56 4.79 -5.57
C GLY A 67 5.64 3.81 -6.75
N ASN A 68 5.32 4.30 -7.95
CA ASN A 68 5.44 3.53 -9.18
C ASN A 68 5.94 4.44 -10.32
N ASN A 69 6.83 3.91 -11.18
CA ASN A 69 7.37 4.63 -12.33
C ASN A 69 6.59 4.36 -13.64
N MET A 70 5.55 3.53 -13.61
CA MET A 70 4.74 3.19 -14.81
C MET A 70 4.12 4.42 -15.50
N ILE A 71 3.89 5.51 -14.76
CA ILE A 71 3.19 6.70 -15.26
C ILE A 71 4.12 7.89 -15.48
N GLY A 72 5.43 7.66 -15.58
CA GLY A 72 6.44 8.70 -15.79
C GLY A 72 6.76 9.55 -14.55
N GLU A 73 6.15 9.23 -13.41
CA GLU A 73 6.38 9.93 -12.15
C GLU A 73 7.70 9.47 -11.49
N PRO A 74 8.47 10.39 -10.86
CA PRO A 74 9.62 10.02 -10.05
C PRO A 74 9.22 9.12 -8.88
N LEU A 75 10.09 8.15 -8.56
CA LEU A 75 9.92 7.33 -7.36
C LEU A 75 10.05 8.18 -6.10
N LEU A 76 9.37 7.80 -5.03
CA LEU A 76 9.39 8.55 -3.77
C LEU A 76 10.78 8.62 -3.13
N ILE A 77 11.65 7.65 -3.43
CA ILE A 77 13.07 7.66 -3.00
C ILE A 77 13.85 8.85 -3.56
N THR A 78 13.36 9.54 -4.61
CA THR A 78 14.05 10.69 -5.19
C THR A 78 13.64 12.02 -4.57
N ARG A 79 12.59 12.04 -3.74
CA ARG A 79 12.05 13.25 -3.12
C ARG A 79 13.06 13.92 -2.18
N PRO A 80 13.19 15.25 -2.21
CA PRO A 80 14.15 15.97 -1.37
C PRO A 80 13.89 15.77 0.13
N GLU A 81 12.63 15.71 0.54
CA GLU A 81 12.23 15.49 1.93
C GLU A 81 12.71 14.12 2.44
N ILE A 82 12.58 13.08 1.61
CA ILE A 82 13.02 11.71 1.95
C ILE A 82 14.54 11.61 1.96
N LYS A 83 15.23 12.25 1.01
CA LYS A 83 16.69 12.29 0.95
C LYS A 83 17.28 13.01 2.17
N ALA A 84 16.73 14.16 2.55
CA ALA A 84 17.21 14.90 3.71
C ALA A 84 17.11 14.09 5.02
N ILE A 85 16.02 13.34 5.20
CA ILE A 85 15.86 12.42 6.33
C ILE A 85 16.89 11.29 6.24
N ALA A 86 17.05 10.68 5.07
CA ALA A 86 18.00 9.58 4.87
C ALA A 86 19.44 10.01 5.19
N ASP A 87 19.87 11.18 4.71
CA ASP A 87 21.20 11.73 4.95
C ASP A 87 21.45 11.97 6.45
N ARG A 88 20.48 12.58 7.16
CA ARG A 88 20.59 12.80 8.61
C ARG A 88 20.66 11.50 9.40
N LEU A 89 19.97 10.46 8.95
CA LEU A 89 19.95 9.15 9.59
C LEU A 89 21.09 8.22 9.13
N SER A 90 21.99 8.68 8.23
CA SER A 90 23.01 7.84 7.60
C SER A 90 22.43 6.55 6.98
N ALA A 91 21.25 6.68 6.38
CA ALA A 91 20.46 5.62 5.78
C ALA A 91 20.20 5.91 4.30
N THR A 92 19.56 4.99 3.59
CA THR A 92 19.11 5.25 2.21
C THR A 92 17.66 5.71 2.17
N PRO A 93 17.24 6.49 1.16
CA PRO A 93 15.84 6.88 0.98
C PRO A 93 14.88 5.69 0.93
N ALA A 94 15.34 4.53 0.43
CA ALA A 94 14.57 3.29 0.43
C ALA A 94 14.30 2.82 1.87
N GLN A 95 15.34 2.75 2.72
CA GLN A 95 15.21 2.35 4.12
C GLN A 95 14.25 3.26 4.90
N VAL A 96 14.30 4.58 4.66
CA VAL A 96 13.37 5.55 5.26
C VAL A 96 11.92 5.23 4.91
N LEU A 97 11.62 4.97 3.63
CA LEU A 97 10.27 4.64 3.20
C LEU A 97 9.80 3.28 3.68
N LEU A 98 10.70 2.29 3.80
CA LEU A 98 10.38 0.97 4.35
C LEU A 98 10.08 1.04 5.84
N ALA A 99 10.89 1.76 6.61
CA ALA A 99 10.65 1.99 8.03
C ALA A 99 9.31 2.73 8.25
N TRP A 100 9.01 3.75 7.44
CA TRP A 100 7.71 4.43 7.48
C TRP A 100 6.56 3.47 7.14
N SER A 101 6.73 2.58 6.15
CA SER A 101 5.68 1.65 5.72
C SER A 101 5.26 0.70 6.85
N GLN A 102 6.23 0.29 7.68
CA GLN A 102 6.03 -0.58 8.84
C GLN A 102 5.37 0.13 10.04
N VAL A 103 5.35 1.46 10.08
CA VAL A 103 4.65 2.22 11.14
C VAL A 103 3.19 1.80 11.19
N GLY A 104 2.74 1.37 12.38
CA GLY A 104 1.41 0.80 12.59
C GLY A 104 1.35 -0.74 12.57
N GLY A 105 2.50 -1.41 12.36
CA GLY A 105 2.60 -2.87 12.41
C GLY A 105 2.33 -3.57 11.07
N HIS A 106 2.50 -2.85 9.95
CA HIS A 106 2.24 -3.39 8.62
C HIS A 106 3.45 -4.13 8.05
N SER A 107 3.22 -5.05 7.10
CA SER A 107 4.29 -5.57 6.26
C SER A 107 4.46 -4.72 5.01
N VAL A 108 5.65 -4.73 4.43
CA VAL A 108 5.97 -4.06 3.16
C VAL A 108 6.70 -5.01 2.23
N ILE A 109 6.38 -4.96 0.94
CA ILE A 109 6.95 -5.85 -0.09
C ILE A 109 7.73 -5.08 -1.17
N PRO A 110 8.94 -4.57 -0.86
CA PRO A 110 9.75 -3.86 -1.83
C PRO A 110 10.26 -4.80 -2.93
N LYS A 111 10.03 -4.42 -4.19
CA LYS A 111 10.56 -5.15 -5.35
C LYS A 111 11.96 -4.64 -5.69
N SER A 112 12.91 -5.57 -5.80
CA SER A 112 14.21 -5.32 -6.42
C SER A 112 14.67 -6.57 -7.18
N VAL A 113 15.34 -6.36 -8.31
CA VAL A 113 16.08 -7.41 -9.03
C VAL A 113 17.59 -7.21 -8.93
N THR A 114 18.03 -6.16 -8.22
CA THR A 114 19.43 -5.83 -8.00
C THR A 114 19.85 -6.36 -6.63
N PRO A 115 20.79 -7.33 -6.54
CA PRO A 115 21.17 -7.97 -5.28
C PRO A 115 21.59 -7.00 -4.18
N ALA A 116 22.40 -5.98 -4.50
CA ALA A 116 22.84 -4.98 -3.53
C ALA A 116 21.66 -4.21 -2.89
N ARG A 117 20.65 -3.86 -3.69
CA ARG A 117 19.42 -3.20 -3.21
C ARG A 117 18.56 -4.14 -2.37
N ILE A 118 18.54 -5.44 -2.67
CA ILE A 118 17.84 -6.43 -1.84
C ILE A 118 18.48 -6.43 -0.44
N VAL A 119 19.81 -6.61 -0.36
CA VAL A 119 20.55 -6.59 0.90
C VAL A 119 20.36 -5.26 1.66
N GLU A 120 20.40 -4.13 0.95
CA GLU A 120 20.18 -2.81 1.54
C GLU A 120 18.77 -2.65 2.13
N ASN A 121 17.73 -3.07 1.40
CA ASN A 121 16.33 -2.98 1.82
C ASN A 121 16.02 -3.81 3.08
N PHE A 122 16.81 -4.86 3.35
CA PHE A 122 16.67 -5.70 4.54
C PHE A 122 17.29 -5.08 5.80
N LYS A 123 18.07 -4.00 5.68
CA LYS A 123 18.65 -3.31 6.85
C LYS A 123 17.62 -2.34 7.43
N GLU A 124 17.08 -2.71 8.58
CA GLU A 124 16.11 -1.88 9.30
C GLU A 124 16.78 -0.65 9.92
N ILE A 125 16.03 0.44 9.99
CA ILE A 125 16.43 1.67 10.67
C ILE A 125 15.34 2.08 11.64
N ASN A 126 15.73 2.76 12.72
CA ASN A 126 14.76 3.44 13.57
C ASN A 126 14.40 4.78 12.95
N LEU A 127 13.13 4.97 12.61
CA LEU A 127 12.61 6.23 12.06
C LEU A 127 12.00 7.08 13.19
N PRO A 128 12.59 8.26 13.52
CA PRO A 128 12.08 9.12 14.60
C PRO A 128 10.64 9.60 14.38
N PRO A 129 9.87 9.88 15.46
CA PRO A 129 8.50 10.38 15.36
C PRO A 129 8.34 11.66 14.53
N ASP A 130 9.26 12.62 14.65
CA ASP A 130 9.21 13.88 13.90
C ASP A 130 9.40 13.65 12.39
N ASP A 131 10.18 12.63 12.02
CA ASP A 131 10.37 12.23 10.63
C ASP A 131 9.14 11.52 10.07
N ILE A 132 8.49 10.68 10.89
CA ILE A 132 7.20 10.09 10.54
C ILE A 132 6.17 11.21 10.28
N ALA A 133 6.10 12.22 11.14
CA ALA A 133 5.21 13.37 10.95
C ALA A 133 5.53 14.14 9.67
N THR A 134 6.82 14.40 9.40
CA THR A 134 7.30 15.05 8.16
C THR A 134 6.91 14.27 6.91
N ILE A 135 7.05 12.95 6.95
CA ILE A 135 6.67 12.07 5.83
C ILE A 135 5.14 12.01 5.68
N ASN A 136 4.39 12.02 6.78
CA ASN A 136 2.92 12.02 6.75
C ASN A 136 2.36 13.29 6.12
N ASP A 137 3.05 14.42 6.23
CA ASP A 137 2.65 15.67 5.61
C ASP A 137 2.61 15.60 4.07
N LEU A 138 3.37 14.67 3.45
CA LEU A 138 3.32 14.42 2.02
C LEU A 138 1.95 13.91 1.55
N GLY A 139 1.18 13.27 2.45
CA GLY A 139 -0.17 12.76 2.15
C GLY A 139 -1.24 13.83 1.98
N LYS A 140 -0.93 15.11 2.26
CA LYS A 140 -1.84 16.24 2.04
C LYS A 140 -2.19 16.44 0.55
N VAL A 141 -1.32 15.97 -0.35
CA VAL A 141 -1.57 15.92 -1.80
C VAL A 141 -1.56 14.45 -2.22
N PRO A 142 -2.70 13.74 -2.10
CA PRO A 142 -2.74 12.31 -2.29
C PRO A 142 -2.53 11.93 -3.75
N LYS A 143 -1.88 10.79 -3.97
CA LYS A 143 -1.65 10.22 -5.31
C LYS A 143 -1.74 8.71 -5.22
N ARG A 144 -2.61 8.12 -6.04
CA ARG A 144 -2.58 6.69 -6.35
C ARG A 144 -1.87 6.48 -7.67
N TYR A 145 -0.96 5.52 -7.73
CA TYR A 145 -0.22 5.14 -8.92
C TYR A 145 -0.82 3.92 -9.63
N ASN A 146 -1.57 3.06 -8.92
CA ASN A 146 -2.12 1.83 -9.47
C ASN A 146 -3.64 1.95 -9.59
N THR A 147 -4.06 2.67 -10.64
CA THR A 147 -5.45 2.80 -11.06
C THR A 147 -5.60 2.13 -12.44
N PRO A 148 -6.11 0.90 -12.52
CA PRO A 148 -6.23 0.15 -13.78
C PRO A 148 -6.99 0.91 -14.87
N TYR A 149 -8.00 1.70 -14.50
CA TYR A 149 -8.73 2.56 -15.43
C TYR A 149 -7.88 3.68 -16.05
N ALA A 150 -6.98 4.29 -15.27
CA ALA A 150 -6.23 5.44 -15.74
C ALA A 150 -4.93 5.06 -16.47
N TYR A 151 -4.26 4.00 -16.00
CA TYR A 151 -2.83 3.83 -16.28
C TYR A 151 -2.46 2.52 -16.96
N TYR A 152 -3.39 1.57 -17.10
CA TYR A 152 -3.06 0.26 -17.70
C TYR A 152 -3.35 0.26 -19.19
N SER A 153 -2.58 -0.56 -19.92
CA SER A 153 -2.78 -0.82 -21.34
C SER A 153 -2.81 -2.34 -21.56
N PRO A 154 -3.96 -2.92 -21.97
CA PRO A 154 -5.24 -2.24 -22.20
C PRO A 154 -5.85 -1.67 -20.90
N ARG A 155 -6.63 -0.60 -21.04
CA ARG A 155 -7.40 0.02 -19.95
C ARG A 155 -8.44 -0.96 -19.42
N TRP A 156 -8.61 -1.01 -18.11
CA TRP A 156 -9.73 -1.73 -17.49
C TRP A 156 -10.85 -0.73 -17.23
N ASP A 157 -11.99 -0.86 -17.91
CA ASP A 157 -13.13 0.06 -17.79
C ASP A 157 -13.94 -0.20 -16.50
N ILE A 158 -13.32 0.05 -15.34
CA ILE A 158 -13.90 -0.20 -14.03
C ILE A 158 -13.46 0.85 -13.00
N ASN A 159 -14.41 1.32 -12.19
CA ASN A 159 -14.17 2.11 -10.99
C ASN A 159 -14.06 1.18 -9.78
N ILE A 160 -12.86 1.11 -9.20
CA ILE A 160 -12.53 0.24 -8.07
C ILE A 160 -12.50 1.04 -6.76
N PHE A 161 -11.93 2.24 -6.76
CA PHE A 161 -11.62 2.98 -5.54
C PHE A 161 -12.51 4.20 -5.31
N GLY A 162 -13.34 4.57 -6.28
CA GLY A 162 -14.13 5.80 -6.23
C GLY A 162 -13.31 7.06 -6.50
N ASP A 163 -12.07 6.92 -6.98
CA ASP A 163 -11.18 8.05 -7.21
C ASP A 163 -11.63 8.89 -8.43
N GLU A 164 -11.32 10.18 -8.43
CA GLU A 164 -11.65 11.12 -9.51
C GLU A 164 -11.13 10.65 -10.89
N LEU A 165 -9.99 9.95 -10.91
CA LEU A 165 -9.41 9.36 -12.11
C LEU A 165 -10.29 8.28 -12.74
N GLU A 166 -11.13 7.63 -11.94
CA GLU A 166 -12.02 6.53 -12.35
C GLU A 166 -13.43 7.00 -12.68
N LYS A 167 -13.74 8.30 -12.58
CA LYS A 167 -15.11 8.83 -12.76
C LYS A 167 -15.74 8.54 -14.12
N GLY A 168 -14.90 8.34 -15.14
CA GLY A 168 -15.36 8.03 -16.50
C GLY A 168 -15.60 6.55 -16.76
N ALA A 169 -15.30 5.67 -15.79
CA ALA A 169 -15.50 4.25 -15.94
C ALA A 169 -17.00 3.91 -16.01
N THR A 170 -17.37 3.00 -16.91
CA THR A 170 -18.77 2.59 -17.08
C THR A 170 -19.18 1.47 -16.14
N HIS A 171 -18.20 0.68 -15.64
CA HIS A 171 -18.43 -0.36 -14.65
C HIS A 171 -17.94 0.09 -13.27
N LYS A 172 -18.55 -0.49 -12.23
CA LYS A 172 -18.13 -0.33 -10.84
C LYS A 172 -18.24 -1.66 -10.11
N VAL A 173 -17.56 -1.79 -8.99
CA VAL A 173 -17.73 -2.94 -8.11
C VAL A 173 -19.19 -2.99 -7.60
N ILE A 174 -19.82 -4.14 -7.74
CA ILE A 174 -21.18 -4.41 -7.26
C ILE A 174 -21.04 -5.22 -5.96
N LEU A 175 -21.64 -4.71 -4.88
CA LEU A 175 -21.51 -5.20 -3.51
C LEU A 175 -22.81 -5.81 -2.99
#